data_AF-A0A934U385-F1
#
_entry.id   AF-A0A934U385-F1
#
_cell.length_a   1.000
_cell.length_b   1.000
_cell.length_c   1.000
_cell.angle_alpha   90.00
_cell.angle_beta   90.00
_cell.angle_gamma   90.00
#
_symmetry.space_group_name_H-M   'P 1'
#
loop_
_entity.id
_entity.type
_entity.pdbx_description
1 polymer ?
#
loop_
_entity_poly.entity_id
_entity_poly.type
_entity_poly.pdbx_seq_one_letter_code
_entity_poly.pdbx_strand_id
1 'polypeptide(L)' 'MTHAVLGLFAGLLLAIAGIVGGFGGFLFALVLGAIGLVIGAHSDGTIDLSALLRGRGRG' A
#
# COMPACT_ATOMS: atom_id res chain seq x y z
N MET A 1 7.82 13.85 0.96
CA MET A 1 8.55 13.08 -0.06
C MET A 1 7.85 13.26 -1.40
N THR A 2 8.57 13.49 -2.51
CA THR A 2 7.91 13.67 -3.82
C THR A 2 7.40 12.32 -4.34
N HIS A 3 6.31 12.33 -5.13
CA HIS A 3 5.76 11.13 -5.76
C HIS A 3 6.79 10.37 -6.61
N ALA A 4 7.75 11.10 -7.21
CA ALA A 4 8.87 10.52 -7.95
C ALA A 4 9.78 9.65 -7.06
N VAL A 5 10.11 10.12 -5.84
CA VAL A 5 10.94 9.36 -4.89
C VAL A 5 10.18 8.12 -4.39
N LEU A 6 8.88 8.24 -4.12
CA LEU A 6 8.03 7.09 -3.77
C LEU A 6 7.99 6.05 -4.89
N GLY A 7 7.82 6.47 -6.14
CA GLY A 7 7.83 5.59 -7.31
C GLY A 7 9.17 4.87 -7.49
N LEU A 8 10.29 5.57 -7.28
CA LEU A 8 11.63 4.97 -7.34
C LEU A 8 11.80 3.85 -6.30
N PHE A 9 11.45 4.11 -5.05
CA PHE A 9 11.55 3.10 -3.98
C PHE A 9 10.61 1.91 -4.23
N ALA A 10 9.36 2.17 -4.63
CA ALA A 10 8.42 1.11 -4.95
C ALA A 10 8.95 0.20 -6.07
N GLY A 11 9.47 0.78 -7.15
CA GLY A 11 10.04 0.02 -8.27
C GLY A 11 11.29 -0.79 -7.89
N LEU A 12 12.20 -0.19 -7.11
CA LEU A 12 13.42 -0.87 -6.65
C LEU A 12 13.10 -2.09 -5.77
N LEU A 13 12.19 -1.93 -4.80
CA LEU A 13 11.77 -3.02 -3.92
C LEU A 13 11.09 -4.14 -4.70
N LEU A 14 10.26 -3.78 -5.68
CA LEU A 14 9.56 -4.75 -6.50
C LEU A 14 10.52 -5.56 -7.40
N ALA A 15 11.56 -4.91 -7.95
CA ALA A 15 12.62 -5.59 -8.70
C ALA A 15 13.42 -6.58 -7.82
N ILE A 16 13.77 -6.19 -6.59
CA ILE A 16 14.46 -7.06 -5.63
C ILE A 16 13.61 -8.28 -5.29
N ALA A 17 12.30 -8.09 -5.05
CA ALA A 17 11.38 -9.20 -4.80
C ALA A 17 11.32 -10.19 -5.97
N GLY A 18 11.30 -9.69 -7.21
CA GLY A 18 11.34 -10.51 -8.43
C GLY A 18 12.65 -11.26 -8.61
N ILE A 19 13.79 -10.68 -8.26
CA ILE A 19 15.11 -11.35 -8.35
C ILE A 19 15.24 -12.44 -7.29
N VAL A 20 14.88 -12.14 -6.03
CA VAL A 20 15.11 -13.05 -4.90
C VAL A 20 14.16 -14.26 -4.92
N GLY A 21 12.90 -14.07 -5.34
CA GLY A 21 11.90 -15.15 -5.29
C GLY A 21 11.29 -15.51 -6.64
N GLY A 22 11.78 -14.97 -7.75
CA GLY A 22 11.18 -15.17 -9.07
C GLY A 22 9.75 -14.63 -9.15
N PHE A 23 8.94 -15.18 -10.06
CA PHE A 23 7.54 -14.76 -10.24
C PHE A 23 6.68 -15.03 -8.99
N GLY A 24 6.89 -16.16 -8.32
CA GLY A 24 6.17 -16.52 -7.10
C GLY A 24 6.49 -15.58 -5.93
N GLY A 25 7.76 -15.27 -5.72
CA GLY A 25 8.19 -14.32 -4.68
C GLY A 25 7.78 -12.88 -4.96
N PHE A 26 7.77 -12.46 -6.22
CA PHE A 26 7.20 -11.18 -6.64
C PHE A 26 5.72 -11.07 -6.27
N LEU A 27 4.90 -12.06 -6.62
CA LEU A 27 3.47 -12.06 -6.29
C LEU A 27 3.24 -12.09 -4.78
N PHE A 28 4.01 -12.89 -4.04
CA PHE A 28 3.94 -12.93 -2.59
C PHE A 28 4.29 -11.57 -1.96
N ALA A 29 5.36 -10.93 -2.43
CA ALA A 29 5.76 -9.60 -1.97
C ALA A 29 4.72 -8.53 -2.31
N LEU A 30 4.10 -8.62 -3.49
CA LEU A 30 3.03 -7.70 -3.90
C LEU A 30 1.81 -7.84 -2.99
N VAL A 31 1.38 -9.08 -2.70
CA VAL A 31 0.26 -9.34 -1.78
C VAL A 31 0.59 -8.85 -0.37
N LEU A 32 1.77 -9.16 0.15
CA LEU A 32 2.19 -8.75 1.49
C LEU A 32 2.33 -7.22 1.60
N GLY A 33 2.89 -6.58 0.58
CA GLY A 33 2.99 -5.13 0.48
C GLY A 33 1.62 -4.44 0.40
N ALA A 34 0.66 -5.01 -0.35
CA ALA A 34 -0.70 -4.52 -0.40
C ALA A 34 -1.42 -4.64 0.96
N ILE A 35 -1.22 -5.76 1.67
CA ILE A 35 -1.75 -5.95 3.03
C ILE A 35 -1.15 -4.92 3.98
N GLY A 36 0.17 -4.72 3.96
CA GLY A 36 0.85 -3.71 4.76
C GLY A 36 0.37 -2.29 4.47
N LEU A 37 0.12 -1.96 3.19
CA LEU A 37 -0.46 -0.69 2.77
C LEU A 37 -1.86 -0.49 3.34
N VAL A 38 -2.73 -1.50 3.27
CA VAL A 38 -4.09 -1.43 3.80
C VAL A 38 -4.09 -1.27 5.32
N ILE A 39 -3.24 -2.03 6.03
CA ILE A 39 -3.11 -1.93 7.50
C ILE A 39 -2.53 -0.56 7.90
N GLY A 40 -1.52 -0.08 7.20
CA GLY A 40 -0.93 1.24 7.42
C GLY A 40 -1.93 2.36 7.17
N ALA A 41 -2.66 2.31 6.05
CA ALA A 41 -3.69 3.29 5.72
C ALA A 41 -4.88 3.28 6.70
N HIS A 42 -5.16 2.13 7.31
CA HIS A 42 -6.13 2.01 8.41
C HIS A 42 -5.60 2.61 9.72
N SER A 43 -4.31 2.41 10.02
CA SER A 43 -3.66 2.90 11.25
C SER A 43 -3.39 4.40 11.23
N ASP A 44 -3.03 4.96 10.07
CA ASP A 44 -2.74 6.39 9.88
C ASP A 44 -4.01 7.27 9.82
N GLY A 45 -5.21 6.68 9.91
CA GLY A 45 -6.49 7.42 9.83
C GLY A 45 -6.73 8.10 8.48
N THR A 46 -5.92 7.81 7.45
CA THR A 46 -6.04 8.39 6.11
C THR A 46 -7.17 7.73 5.32
N ILE A 47 -7.44 6.45 5.57
CA ILE A 47 -8.78 5.87 5.37
C ILE A 47 -9.56 6.14 6.65
N ASP A 48 -10.06 7.37 6.76
CA ASP A 48 -10.96 7.75 7.84
C ASP A 48 -12.31 7.06 7.61
N LEU A 49 -12.41 5.79 8.01
CA LEU A 49 -13.69 5.06 8.07
C LEU A 49 -14.73 5.84 8.89
N SER A 50 -14.29 6.69 9.83
CA SER A 50 -15.13 7.62 10.60
C SER A 50 -15.69 8.76 9.74
N ALA A 51 -14.91 9.34 8.82
CA ALA A 51 -15.40 10.31 7.84
C ALA A 51 -16.31 9.67 6.77
N LEU A 52 -16.02 8.44 6.35
CA LEU A 52 -16.89 7.68 5.45
C LEU A 52 -18.21 7.25 6.14
N LEU A 53 -18.22 6.96 7.44
CA LEU A 53 -19.44 6.70 8.22
C LEU A 53 -20.24 7.98 8.49
N ARG A 54 -19.57 9.10 8.79
CA ARG A 54 -20.22 10.38 9.13
C ARG A 54 -20.72 11.15 7.91
N GLY A 55 -20.23 10.81 6.70
CA GLY A 55 -20.73 11.35 5.42
C GLY A 55 -22.13 10.85 5.01
N ARG A 56 -22.73 9.91 5.75
CA ARG A 56 -24.12 9.46 5.58
C ARG A 56 -25.06 10.04 6.63
N GLY A 57 -24.88 11.31 6.93
CA GLY A 57 -25.83 12.13 7.68
C GLY A 57 -25.95 13.48 6.99
N ARG A 58 -26.74 13.55 5.91
CA ARG A 58 -27.29 14.82 5.42
C ARG A 58 -28.79 14.77 5.68
N GLY A 59 -29.29 15.71 6.49
CA GLY A 59 -30.71 15.87 6.85
C GLY A 59 -30.90 16.07 8.32
#